data_AF-A0AA40ZRL4-F1
#
_entry.id   AF-A0AA40ZRL4-F1
#
_cell.length_a   1.000
_cell.length_b   1.000
_cell.length_c   1.000
_cell.angle_alpha   90.00
_cell.angle_beta   90.00
_cell.angle_gamma   90.00
#
_symmetry.space_group_name_H-M   'P 1'
#
loop_
_entity.id
_entity.type
_entity.pdbx_description
1 polymer ?
#
loop_
_entity_poly.entity_id
_entity_poly.type
_entity_poly.pdbx_seq_one_letter_code
_entity_poly.pdbx_strand_id
1 'polypeptide(L)'
;MNKTPAWKEKAWKAKCHEGYAEVSYEDVWSLDTRLARIIANHLRAFLKAEKGPYGGTPGNIIEKHGEDKGYAEWLNIIRKMIYAFEEYQRTDQWSEEDAEKRKRIREGMKLFIDHYGDLWI
;
A
#
# COMPACT_ATOMS: atom_id res chain seq x y z
N MET A 1 30.44 18.08 8.40
CA MET A 1 29.19 17.45 8.88
C MET A 1 29.44 16.93 10.30
N ASN A 2 28.78 17.50 11.31
CA ASN A 2 28.95 17.05 12.70
C ASN A 2 28.29 15.69 12.89
N LYS A 3 29.06 14.70 13.38
CA LYS A 3 28.55 13.36 13.70
C LYS A 3 27.64 13.45 14.93
N THR A 4 26.46 12.86 14.83
CA THR A 4 25.51 12.76 15.95
C THR A 4 26.15 11.99 17.11
N PRO A 5 26.11 12.49 18.35
CA PRO A 5 26.67 11.78 19.51
C PRO A 5 25.97 10.43 19.74
N ALA A 6 26.74 9.38 20.03
CA ALA A 6 26.24 8.00 20.20
C ALA A 6 25.12 7.85 21.25
N TRP A 7 25.11 8.71 22.28
CA TRP A 7 24.06 8.70 23.31
C TRP A 7 22.69 9.15 22.77
N LYS A 8 22.66 10.10 21.81
CA LYS A 8 21.43 10.53 21.15
C LYS A 8 20.85 9.40 20.31
N GLU A 9 21.71 8.69 19.59
CA GLU A 9 21.30 7.56 18.75
C GLU A 9 20.75 6.40 19.60
N LYS A 10 21.40 6.11 20.73
CA LYS A 10 20.94 5.09 21.68
C LYS A 10 19.61 5.45 22.34
N ALA A 11 19.45 6.70 22.77
CA ALA A 11 18.20 7.19 23.37
C ALA A 11 17.05 7.20 22.36
N TRP A 12 17.33 7.58 21.11
CA TRP A 12 16.36 7.54 20.03
C TRP A 12 15.91 6.09 19.79
N LYS A 13 16.83 5.15 19.55
CA LYS A 13 16.51 3.73 19.38
C LYS A 13 15.68 3.15 20.52
N ALA A 14 16.02 3.46 21.77
CA ALA A 14 15.25 2.99 22.93
C ALA A 14 13.80 3.51 22.92
N LYS A 15 13.61 4.78 22.55
CA LYS A 15 12.30 5.43 22.50
C LYS A 15 11.45 4.94 21.32
N CYS A 16 12.06 4.68 20.18
CA CYS A 16 11.42 4.08 19.00
C CYS A 16 10.73 2.74 19.31
N HIS A 17 11.32 1.96 20.22
CA HIS A 17 10.79 0.65 20.62
C HIS A 17 9.83 0.70 21.82
N GLU A 18 9.57 1.86 22.40
CA GLU A 18 8.60 2.05 23.47
C GLU A 18 7.20 2.17 22.86
N GLY A 19 6.65 1.02 22.46
CA GLY A 19 5.34 0.94 21.81
C GLY A 19 4.19 0.66 22.78
N TYR A 20 3.00 1.18 22.47
CA TYR A 20 1.75 0.82 23.14
C TYR A 20 1.02 -0.24 22.32
N ALA A 21 0.76 -1.41 22.90
CA ALA A 21 -0.02 -2.47 22.24
C ALA A 21 0.43 -2.77 20.78
N GLU A 22 1.74 -2.97 20.57
CA GLU A 22 2.39 -3.26 19.26
C GLU A 22 2.52 -2.08 18.27
N VAL A 23 2.06 -0.88 18.64
CA VAL A 23 2.26 0.36 17.87
C VAL A 23 3.60 0.97 18.28
N SER A 24 4.56 1.11 17.36
CA SER A 24 5.85 1.74 17.68
C SER A 24 5.69 3.24 17.93
N TYR A 25 6.67 3.87 18.58
CA TYR A 25 6.60 5.33 18.82
C TYR A 25 6.51 6.13 17.51
N GLU A 26 7.14 5.68 16.43
CA GLU A 26 7.01 6.30 15.10
C GLU A 26 5.60 6.14 14.53
N ASP A 27 5.00 4.96 14.70
CA ASP A 27 3.65 4.68 14.22
C ASP A 27 2.58 5.51 14.95
N VAL A 28 2.86 6.00 16.16
CA VAL A 28 2.00 6.97 16.87
C VAL A 28 1.84 8.25 16.05
N TRP A 29 2.90 8.68 15.36
CA TRP A 29 2.92 9.95 14.64
C TRP A 29 2.65 9.80 13.14
N SER A 30 3.00 8.66 12.54
CA SER A 30 2.64 8.35 11.16
C SER A 30 2.64 6.84 10.92
N LEU A 31 1.44 6.27 10.85
CA LEU A 31 1.23 4.87 10.52
C LEU A 31 1.10 4.64 8.98
N ASP A 32 1.04 5.72 8.21
CA ASP A 32 0.66 5.71 6.79
C ASP A 32 1.63 4.89 5.92
N THR A 33 2.94 5.07 6.10
CA THR A 33 3.95 4.33 5.33
C THR A 33 3.99 2.85 5.71
N ARG A 34 3.80 2.54 7.00
CA ARG A 34 3.71 1.15 7.50
C ARG A 34 2.46 0.47 6.94
N LEU A 35 1.30 1.14 6.95
CA LEU A 35 0.06 0.62 6.37
C LEU A 35 0.19 0.43 4.86
N ALA A 36 0.72 1.42 4.15
CA ALA A 36 0.96 1.32 2.71
C ALA A 36 1.82 0.11 2.36
N ARG A 37 2.85 -0.17 3.16
CA ARG A 37 3.70 -1.37 3.00
C ARG A 37 2.93 -2.67 3.25
N ILE A 38 2.15 -2.73 4.32
CA ILE A 38 1.34 -3.92 4.65
C ILE A 38 0.33 -4.19 3.53
N ILE A 39 -0.40 -3.17 3.08
CA ILE A 39 -1.40 -3.27 2.03
C ILE A 39 -0.75 -3.68 0.70
N ALA A 40 0.36 -3.06 0.29
CA ALA A 40 1.06 -3.44 -0.94
C ALA A 40 1.51 -4.91 -0.93
N ASN A 41 1.99 -5.39 0.22
CA ASN A 41 2.38 -6.80 0.38
C ASN A 41 1.17 -7.74 0.31
N HIS A 42 0.05 -7.38 0.92
CA HIS A 42 -1.22 -8.13 0.82
C HIS A 42 -1.67 -8.25 -0.64
N LEU A 43 -1.72 -7.14 -1.37
CA LEU A 43 -2.13 -7.13 -2.79
C LEU A 43 -1.19 -7.98 -3.67
N ARG A 44 0.12 -7.97 -3.39
CA ARG A 44 1.07 -8.87 -4.07
C ARG A 44 0.84 -10.33 -3.72
N ALA A 45 0.52 -10.63 -2.46
CA ALA A 45 0.19 -11.98 -2.04
C ALA A 45 -1.11 -12.45 -2.71
N PHE A 46 -2.12 -11.59 -2.83
CA PHE A 46 -3.35 -11.82 -3.56
C PHE A 46 -3.07 -12.24 -5.01
N LEU A 47 -2.31 -11.42 -5.77
CA LEU A 47 -1.92 -11.76 -7.15
C LEU A 47 -1.13 -13.08 -7.29
N LYS A 48 -0.38 -13.47 -6.25
CA LYS A 48 0.35 -14.75 -6.24
C LYS A 48 -0.56 -15.92 -5.89
N ALA A 49 -1.47 -15.71 -4.93
CA ALA A 49 -2.45 -16.67 -4.45
C ALA A 49 -3.55 -16.95 -5.47
N GLU A 50 -3.79 -16.06 -6.44
CA GLU A 50 -4.65 -16.30 -7.62
C GLU A 50 -4.18 -17.47 -8.50
N LYS A 51 -2.96 -17.99 -8.33
CA LYS A 51 -2.58 -19.32 -8.86
C LYS A 51 -3.19 -20.48 -8.09
N GLY A 52 -4.00 -20.19 -7.06
CA GLY A 52 -4.71 -21.12 -6.19
C GLY A 52 -6.23 -20.92 -6.25
N PRO A 53 -7.00 -21.76 -5.56
CA PRO A 53 -8.44 -21.93 -5.79
C PRO A 53 -9.36 -20.78 -5.30
N TYR A 54 -8.80 -19.69 -4.76
CA TYR A 54 -9.55 -18.62 -4.09
C TYR A 54 -9.40 -17.23 -4.74
N GLY A 55 -8.87 -17.16 -5.98
CA GLY A 55 -8.82 -15.91 -6.74
C GLY A 55 -10.21 -15.48 -7.20
N GLY A 56 -10.86 -14.58 -6.46
CA GLY A 56 -12.16 -14.02 -6.82
C GLY A 56 -12.00 -12.76 -7.67
N THR A 57 -12.85 -12.61 -8.68
CA THR A 57 -13.05 -11.33 -9.39
C THR A 57 -14.39 -10.73 -8.96
N PRO A 58 -14.44 -9.42 -8.66
CA PRO A 58 -15.68 -8.74 -8.32
C PRO A 58 -16.77 -8.97 -9.39
N GLY A 59 -17.97 -9.36 -8.95
CA GLY A 59 -19.08 -9.71 -9.86
C GLY A 59 -19.47 -8.55 -10.79
N ASN A 60 -19.44 -7.32 -10.29
CA ASN A 60 -19.69 -6.11 -11.08
C ASN A 60 -18.68 -5.90 -12.24
N ILE A 61 -17.43 -6.35 -12.08
CA ILE A 61 -16.41 -6.27 -13.13
C ILE A 61 -16.68 -7.34 -14.20
N ILE A 62 -17.04 -8.57 -13.78
CA ILE A 62 -17.44 -9.65 -14.70
C ILE A 62 -18.69 -9.25 -15.49
N GLU A 63 -19.72 -8.72 -14.84
CA GLU A 63 -20.96 -8.29 -15.49
C GLU A 63 -20.72 -7.25 -16.58
N LYS A 64 -19.76 -6.35 -16.36
CA LYS A 64 -19.45 -5.26 -17.29
C LYS A 64 -18.59 -5.69 -18.48
N HIS A 65 -17.64 -6.60 -18.26
CA HIS A 65 -16.60 -6.91 -19.24
C HIS A 65 -16.66 -8.35 -19.78
N GLY A 66 -17.43 -9.24 -19.15
CA GLY A 66 -17.37 -10.70 -19.34
C GLY A 66 -16.29 -11.35 -18.48
N GLU A 67 -16.29 -12.67 -18.34
CA GLU A 67 -15.36 -13.41 -17.46
C GLU A 67 -13.88 -13.15 -17.80
N ASP A 68 -13.45 -13.43 -19.04
CA ASP A 68 -12.03 -13.33 -19.43
C ASP A 68 -11.50 -11.89 -19.37
N LYS A 69 -12.27 -10.93 -19.88
CA LYS A 69 -11.86 -9.51 -19.92
C LYS A 69 -12.02 -8.84 -18.56
N GLY A 70 -13.03 -9.24 -17.79
CA GLY A 70 -13.26 -8.76 -16.43
C GLY A 70 -12.13 -9.18 -15.51
N TYR A 71 -11.67 -10.42 -15.63
CA TYR A 71 -10.50 -10.90 -14.90
C TYR A 71 -9.24 -10.08 -15.24
N ALA A 72 -8.94 -9.88 -16.53
CA ALA A 72 -7.79 -9.10 -16.94
C ALA A 72 -7.84 -7.64 -16.43
N GLU A 73 -9.02 -7.04 -16.41
CA GLU A 73 -9.23 -5.69 -15.88
C GLU A 73 -9.07 -5.65 -14.36
N TRP A 74 -9.55 -6.66 -13.65
CA TRP A 74 -9.36 -6.76 -12.21
C TRP A 74 -7.88 -6.85 -11.82
N LEU A 75 -7.09 -7.66 -12.53
CA LEU A 75 -5.64 -7.69 -12.34
C LEU A 75 -4.98 -6.34 -12.62
N ASN A 76 -5.47 -5.60 -13.61
CA ASN A 76 -4.98 -4.27 -13.92
C ASN A 76 -5.30 -3.28 -12.78
N ILE A 77 -6.51 -3.34 -12.23
CA ILE A 77 -6.93 -2.55 -11.07
C ILE A 77 -6.04 -2.84 -9.86
N ILE A 78 -5.81 -4.11 -9.51
CA ILE A 78 -4.92 -4.49 -8.40
C ILE A 78 -3.49 -3.96 -8.63
N ARG A 79 -2.95 -4.05 -9.85
CA ARG A 79 -1.63 -3.50 -10.18
C ARG A 79 -1.55 -1.99 -9.99
N LYS A 80 -2.61 -1.24 -10.31
CA LYS A 80 -2.70 0.20 -10.04
C LYS A 80 -2.68 0.50 -8.53
N MET A 81 -3.41 -0.29 -7.73
CA MET A 81 -3.37 -0.17 -6.27
C MET A 81 -1.95 -0.43 -5.72
N ILE A 82 -1.30 -1.51 -6.15
CA ILE A 82 0.08 -1.84 -5.76
C ILE A 82 1.02 -0.67 -6.08
N TYR A 83 0.96 -0.16 -7.31
CA TYR A 83 1.77 0.98 -7.72
C TYR A 83 1.55 2.19 -6.80
N ALA A 84 0.30 2.53 -6.48
CA ALA A 84 -0.01 3.65 -5.62
C ALA A 84 0.59 3.52 -4.22
N PHE A 85 0.44 2.35 -3.57
CA PHE A 85 0.97 2.13 -2.23
C PHE A 85 2.51 2.03 -2.20
N GLU A 86 3.14 1.49 -3.24
CA GLU A 86 4.61 1.46 -3.35
C GLU A 86 5.21 2.84 -3.57
N GLU A 87 4.61 3.64 -4.46
CA GLU A 87 5.09 5.00 -4.71
C GLU A 87 4.82 5.93 -3.53
N TYR A 88 3.71 5.74 -2.81
CA TYR A 88 3.43 6.49 -1.59
C TYR A 88 4.55 6.31 -0.54
N GLN A 89 5.07 5.08 -0.39
CA GLN A 89 6.18 4.79 0.54
C GLN A 89 7.51 5.46 0.15
N ARG A 90 7.71 5.79 -1.12
CA ARG A 90 8.97 6.35 -1.65
C ARG A 90 9.01 7.87 -1.63
N THR A 91 7.90 8.51 -1.28
CA THR A 91 7.76 9.94 -1.51
C THR A 91 8.12 10.73 -0.26
N ASP A 92 9.43 10.93 -0.08
CA ASP A 92 9.99 11.68 1.04
C ASP A 92 9.97 13.19 0.79
N GLN A 93 9.86 13.61 -0.48
CA GLN A 93 9.78 15.00 -0.91
C GLN A 93 8.94 15.09 -2.20
N TRP A 94 7.81 15.80 -2.14
CA TRP A 94 6.97 15.98 -3.32
C TRP A 94 7.40 17.23 -4.10
N SER A 95 7.98 17.07 -5.29
CA SER A 95 8.22 18.21 -6.19
C SER A 95 6.95 18.54 -7.00
N GLU A 96 6.97 19.66 -7.73
CA GLU A 96 5.92 20.01 -8.70
C GLU A 96 5.96 19.14 -9.97
N GLU A 97 7.12 18.55 -10.29
CA GLU A 97 7.31 17.62 -11.43
C GLU A 97 6.58 16.28 -11.22
N ASP A 98 6.10 16.00 -10.00
CA ASP A 98 5.40 14.76 -9.62
C ASP A 98 3.87 14.81 -9.78
N ALA A 99 3.30 15.79 -10.50
CA ALA A 99 1.84 15.95 -10.61
C ALA A 99 1.12 14.69 -11.16
N GLU A 100 1.67 14.07 -12.21
CA GLU A 100 1.11 12.84 -12.80
C GLU A 100 1.29 11.65 -11.85
N LYS A 101 2.43 11.58 -11.15
CA LYS A 101 2.68 10.56 -10.12
C LYS A 101 1.64 10.66 -8.99
N ARG A 102 1.38 11.87 -8.48
CA ARG A 102 0.35 12.14 -7.47
C ARG A 102 -1.03 11.72 -7.94
N LYS A 103 -1.38 11.98 -9.21
CA LYS A 103 -2.66 11.58 -9.80
C LYS A 103 -2.80 10.07 -9.81
N ARG A 104 -1.77 9.34 -10.25
CA ARG A 104 -1.77 7.87 -10.27
C ARG A 104 -1.82 7.26 -8.87
N ILE A 105 -1.13 7.84 -7.90
CA ILE A 105 -1.22 7.42 -6.49
C ILE A 105 -2.65 7.60 -5.98
N ARG A 106 -3.26 8.77 -6.21
CA ARG A 106 -4.64 9.04 -5.79
C ARG A 106 -5.64 8.10 -6.46
N GLU A 107 -5.47 7.82 -7.76
CA GLU A 107 -6.31 6.86 -8.49
C GLU A 107 -6.22 5.47 -7.85
N GLY A 108 -5.01 4.95 -7.63
CA GLY A 108 -4.84 3.61 -7.03
C GLY A 108 -5.37 3.51 -5.60
N MET A 109 -5.21 4.57 -4.79
CA MET A 109 -5.80 4.63 -3.45
C MET A 109 -7.33 4.66 -3.48
N LYS A 110 -7.92 5.39 -4.43
CA LYS A 110 -9.37 5.41 -4.60
C LYS A 110 -9.89 4.04 -5.01
N LEU A 111 -9.23 3.38 -5.97
CA LEU A 111 -9.57 2.01 -6.37
C LEU A 111 -9.53 1.06 -5.18
N PHE A 112 -8.53 1.18 -4.31
CA PHE A 112 -8.44 0.37 -3.09
C PHE A 112 -9.64 0.58 -2.15
N ILE A 113 -10.09 1.82 -1.97
CA ILE A 113 -11.29 2.12 -1.16
C ILE A 113 -12.53 1.50 -1.82
N ASP A 114 -12.71 1.74 -3.12
CA ASP A 114 -13.89 1.31 -3.87
C ASP A 114 -14.03 -0.23 -3.88
N HIS A 115 -12.91 -0.95 -3.85
CA HIS A 115 -12.86 -2.42 -3.86
C HIS A 115 -12.39 -3.04 -2.55
N TYR A 116 -12.39 -2.29 -1.44
CA TYR A 116 -11.83 -2.78 -0.18
C TYR A 116 -12.48 -4.10 0.25
N GLY A 117 -13.80 -4.21 0.14
CA GLY A 117 -14.54 -5.43 0.50
C GLY A 117 -14.23 -6.64 -0.40
N ASP A 118 -13.80 -6.40 -1.63
CA ASP A 118 -13.50 -7.46 -2.60
C ASP A 118 -12.09 -8.07 -2.42
N LEU A 119 -11.25 -7.44 -1.59
CA LEU A 119 -9.86 -7.84 -1.36
C LEU A 119 -9.69 -8.81 -0.20
N TRP A 120 -10.79 -9.19 0.46
CA TRP A 120 -10.83 -10.07 1.63
C TRP A 120 -11.76 -11.24 1.32
N ILE A 121 -11.18 -12.38 0.95
CA ILE A 121 -11.87 -13.63 0.58
C ILE A 121 -11.50 -14.69 1.62
#